data_AF-A0A382WQ48-F1
#
_entry.id   AF-A0A382WQ48-F1
#
_cell.length_a   1.000
_cell.length_b   1.000
_cell.length_c   1.000
_cell.angle_alpha   90.00
_cell.angle_beta   90.00
_cell.angle_gamma   90.00
#
_symmetry.space_group_name_H-M   'P 1'
#
loop_
_entity.id
_entity.type
_entity.pdbx_description
1 polymer ?
#
loop_
_entity_poly.entity_id
_entity_poly.type
_entity_poly.pdbx_seq_one_letter_code
_entity_poly.pdbx_strand_id
1 'polypeptide(L)'
;LQKTDYAKKKDLLFEVFNKEKFYLLKTEVISQLEKKDAELLIPDFTEKHTNQNDVKVKNALLNKLEVSEQTIDFFLKALEDLSYKNKALAYKKLVAYNPDILNQDMEHNTNGENDYGRKLNILKLGLFIDYGVSKDSIMAVDQLIEYTSSSFEFLTRVNAINLLKSRNIYNEILVNNLLDAIYNPNKRLSKPAKKYLKELYKNEDVKFWIDKKQGWELSDWQITLLQDLK
;
A
#
# COMPACT_ATOMS: atom_id res chain seq x y z
N LEU A 1 9.53 23.37 -22.18
CA LEU A 1 9.75 22.16 -23.01
C LEU A 1 8.50 21.28 -23.17
N GLN A 2 7.58 21.22 -22.22
CA GLN A 2 6.42 20.30 -22.29
C GLN A 2 5.62 20.41 -23.60
N LYS A 3 5.33 21.63 -24.08
CA LYS A 3 4.59 21.90 -25.32
C LYS A 3 5.39 21.68 -26.61
N THR A 4 6.70 21.45 -26.50
CA THR A 4 7.57 21.18 -27.65
C THR A 4 7.43 19.72 -28.06
N ASP A 5 7.41 19.48 -29.37
CA ASP A 5 7.43 18.15 -29.97
C ASP A 5 8.57 17.30 -29.40
N TYR A 6 8.31 16.00 -29.15
CA TYR A 6 9.25 15.12 -28.49
C TYR A 6 10.57 14.95 -29.25
N ALA A 7 10.50 14.74 -30.57
CA ALA A 7 11.68 14.54 -31.39
C ALA A 7 12.63 15.74 -31.33
N LYS A 8 12.09 16.95 -31.14
CA LYS A 8 12.87 18.19 -31.04
C LYS A 8 13.49 18.45 -29.67
N LYS A 9 13.01 17.79 -28.62
CA LYS A 9 13.47 18.02 -27.24
C LYS A 9 14.20 16.83 -26.62
N LYS A 10 14.16 15.65 -27.24
CA LYS A 10 14.74 14.42 -26.70
C LYS A 10 16.22 14.59 -26.29
N ASP A 11 17.06 15.09 -27.17
CA ASP A 11 18.50 15.21 -26.89
C ASP A 11 18.77 16.21 -25.74
N LEU A 12 18.04 17.32 -25.73
CA LEU A 12 18.11 18.31 -24.66
C LEU A 12 17.64 17.71 -23.32
N LEU A 13 16.63 16.84 -23.32
CA LEU A 13 16.18 16.16 -22.10
C LEU A 13 17.30 15.29 -21.51
N PHE A 14 18.00 14.49 -22.33
CA PHE A 14 19.16 13.73 -21.87
C PHE A 14 20.32 14.62 -21.41
N GLU A 15 20.59 15.72 -22.12
CA GLU A 15 21.61 16.69 -21.72
C GLU A 15 21.31 17.27 -20.33
N VAL A 16 20.06 17.70 -20.10
CA VAL A 16 19.60 18.23 -18.81
C VAL A 16 19.71 17.15 -17.74
N PHE A 17 19.28 15.91 -18.02
CA PHE A 17 19.36 14.82 -17.05
C PHE A 17 20.78 14.56 -16.55
N ASN A 18 21.75 14.59 -17.47
CA ASN A 18 23.15 14.27 -17.19
C ASN A 18 23.88 15.41 -16.48
N LYS A 19 23.56 16.67 -16.81
CA LYS A 19 24.20 17.85 -16.20
C LYS A 19 23.62 18.23 -14.85
N GLU A 20 22.34 17.99 -14.64
CA GLU A 20 21.64 18.48 -13.48
C GLU A 20 21.89 17.62 -12.23
N LYS A 21 21.98 18.26 -11.06
CA LYS A 21 22.13 17.58 -9.76
C LYS A 21 20.83 17.54 -8.97
N PHE A 22 19.92 18.46 -9.25
CA PHE A 22 18.67 18.58 -8.53
C PHE A 22 17.64 17.54 -8.99
N TYR A 23 17.23 16.68 -8.05
CA TYR A 23 16.35 15.55 -8.36
C TYR A 23 15.01 15.96 -8.99
N LEU A 24 14.43 17.11 -8.63
CA LEU A 24 13.13 17.54 -9.20
C LEU A 24 13.22 17.76 -10.71
N LEU A 25 14.32 18.34 -11.18
CA LEU A 25 14.55 18.54 -12.61
C LEU A 25 14.79 17.19 -13.30
N LYS A 26 15.53 16.26 -12.69
CA LYS A 26 15.67 14.89 -13.21
C LYS A 26 14.32 14.16 -13.30
N THR A 27 13.47 14.29 -12.29
CA THR A 27 12.12 13.67 -12.32
C THR A 27 11.21 14.30 -13.36
N GLU A 28 11.34 15.61 -13.60
CA GLU A 28 10.60 16.29 -14.67
C GLU A 28 11.11 15.91 -16.07
N VAL A 29 12.41 15.64 -16.22
CA VAL A 29 12.93 15.06 -17.45
C VAL A 29 12.32 13.67 -17.68
N ILE A 30 12.36 12.78 -16.68
CA ILE A 30 11.77 11.43 -16.79
C ILE A 30 10.28 11.48 -17.14
N SER A 31 9.54 12.43 -16.58
CA SER A 31 8.11 12.59 -16.88
C SER A 31 7.86 12.87 -18.37
N GLN A 32 8.75 13.65 -19.01
CA GLN A 32 8.68 14.05 -20.41
C GLN A 32 9.27 13.04 -21.41
N LEU A 33 10.16 12.13 -20.99
CA LEU A 33 10.73 11.10 -21.86
C LEU A 33 9.66 10.11 -22.37
N GLU A 34 9.83 9.54 -23.55
CA GLU A 34 9.08 8.35 -23.95
C GLU A 34 9.53 7.14 -23.10
N LYS A 35 8.67 6.13 -22.92
CA LYS A 35 8.98 4.96 -22.06
C LYS A 35 10.30 4.27 -22.48
N LYS A 36 10.44 3.94 -23.77
CA LYS A 36 11.65 3.34 -24.35
C LYS A 36 12.93 4.14 -24.13
N ASP A 37 12.82 5.47 -24.03
CA ASP A 37 13.97 6.34 -23.82
C ASP A 37 14.29 6.47 -22.32
N ALA A 38 13.27 6.45 -21.46
CA ALA A 38 13.47 6.40 -20.01
C ALA A 38 14.13 5.08 -19.55
N GLU A 39 13.94 3.98 -20.28
CA GLU A 39 14.62 2.69 -20.03
C GLU A 39 16.15 2.83 -20.16
N LEU A 40 16.64 3.71 -21.02
CA LEU A 40 18.09 3.96 -21.18
C LEU A 40 18.73 4.54 -19.91
N LEU A 41 17.93 5.07 -18.99
CA LEU A 41 18.40 5.60 -17.71
C LEU A 41 18.49 4.52 -16.63
N ILE A 42 17.94 3.32 -16.84
CA ILE A 42 17.93 2.24 -15.84
C ILE A 42 19.33 1.93 -15.28
N PRO A 43 20.40 1.79 -16.10
CA PRO A 43 21.73 1.41 -15.60
C PRO A 43 22.21 2.28 -14.44
N ASP A 44 21.95 3.60 -14.51
CA ASP A 44 22.31 4.59 -13.49
C ASP A 44 21.59 4.36 -12.14
N PHE A 45 20.51 3.57 -12.14
CA PHE A 45 19.66 3.33 -10.97
C PHE A 45 19.45 1.86 -10.60
N THR A 46 20.24 0.96 -11.17
CA THR A 46 20.16 -0.47 -10.87
C THR A 46 20.66 -0.80 -9.46
N GLU A 47 21.73 -0.14 -9.01
CA GLU A 47 22.32 -0.38 -7.69
C GLU A 47 21.48 0.17 -6.53
N LYS A 48 21.82 -0.28 -5.32
CA LYS A 48 21.22 0.22 -4.09
C LYS A 48 21.74 1.62 -3.80
N HIS A 49 20.90 2.64 -4.01
CA HIS A 49 21.28 4.01 -3.66
C HIS A 49 21.26 4.27 -2.16
N THR A 50 22.28 4.98 -1.69
CA THR A 50 22.41 5.45 -0.32
C THR A 50 21.95 6.90 -0.14
N ASN A 51 21.73 7.63 -1.23
CA ASN A 51 21.26 9.03 -1.21
C ASN A 51 19.75 9.15 -1.50
N GLN A 52 19.08 10.02 -0.75
CA GLN A 52 17.66 10.32 -0.91
C GLN A 52 17.30 10.91 -2.28
N ASN A 53 18.21 11.64 -2.94
CA ASN A 53 17.93 12.20 -4.26
C ASN A 53 17.76 11.10 -5.31
N ASP A 54 18.67 10.14 -5.34
CA ASP A 54 18.62 9.04 -6.32
C ASP A 54 17.41 8.13 -6.07
N VAL A 55 17.05 7.90 -4.80
CA VAL A 55 15.81 7.20 -4.42
C VAL A 55 14.57 7.84 -5.06
N LYS A 56 14.51 9.18 -5.12
CA LYS A 56 13.38 9.92 -5.73
C LYS A 56 13.41 9.83 -7.25
N VAL A 57 14.59 9.84 -7.87
CA VAL A 57 14.74 9.67 -9.32
C VAL A 57 14.37 8.25 -9.75
N LYS A 58 14.85 7.23 -9.02
CA LYS A 58 14.44 5.83 -9.18
C LYS A 58 12.93 5.65 -9.02
N ASN A 59 12.32 6.34 -8.06
CA ASN A 59 10.84 6.34 -7.93
C ASN A 59 10.15 6.85 -9.19
N ALA A 60 10.66 7.92 -9.82
CA ALA A 60 10.08 8.44 -11.05
C ALA A 60 10.20 7.43 -12.21
N LEU A 61 11.35 6.74 -12.34
CA LEU A 61 11.52 5.66 -13.31
C LEU A 61 10.53 4.50 -13.06
N LEU A 62 10.41 4.01 -11.83
CA LEU A 62 9.46 2.95 -11.47
C LEU A 62 8.01 3.33 -11.79
N ASN A 63 7.63 4.60 -11.63
CA ASN A 63 6.29 5.07 -12.03
C ASN A 63 6.12 5.10 -13.55
N LYS A 64 7.15 5.55 -14.28
CA LYS A 64 7.13 5.74 -15.74
C LYS A 64 7.12 4.42 -16.53
N LEU A 65 7.91 3.45 -16.08
CA LEU A 65 8.19 2.20 -16.79
C LEU A 65 7.19 1.10 -16.41
N GLU A 66 6.92 0.18 -17.33
CA GLU A 66 6.22 -1.08 -17.00
C GLU A 66 7.22 -2.23 -16.88
N VAL A 67 6.79 -3.32 -16.25
CA VAL A 67 7.58 -4.56 -16.22
C VAL A 67 7.51 -5.23 -17.59
N SER A 68 8.67 -5.57 -18.12
CA SER A 68 8.88 -6.37 -19.33
C SER A 68 10.14 -7.22 -19.13
N GLU A 69 10.46 -8.07 -20.09
CA GLU A 69 11.73 -8.84 -20.08
C GLU A 69 12.97 -7.95 -19.91
N GLN A 70 12.94 -6.72 -20.45
CA GLN A 70 14.06 -5.77 -20.39
C GLN A 70 14.14 -5.04 -19.05
N THR A 71 13.01 -4.82 -18.38
CA THR A 71 12.95 -3.99 -17.16
C THR A 71 12.78 -4.82 -15.88
N ILE A 72 12.47 -6.11 -15.97
CA ILE A 72 12.15 -6.95 -14.79
C ILE A 72 13.26 -6.94 -13.73
N ASP A 73 14.53 -6.99 -14.12
CA ASP A 73 15.67 -6.94 -13.18
C ASP A 73 15.71 -5.61 -12.40
N PHE A 74 15.37 -4.49 -13.03
CA PHE A 74 15.29 -3.19 -12.36
C PHE A 74 14.20 -3.18 -11.28
N PHE A 75 13.06 -3.81 -11.55
CA PHE A 75 11.97 -3.93 -10.58
C PHE A 75 12.31 -4.91 -9.45
N LEU A 76 12.95 -6.05 -9.76
CA LEU A 76 13.40 -7.01 -8.75
C LEU A 76 14.41 -6.37 -7.79
N LYS A 77 15.41 -5.65 -8.31
CA LYS A 77 16.38 -4.91 -7.48
C LYS A 77 15.74 -3.82 -6.63
N ALA A 78 14.63 -3.21 -7.09
CA ALA A 78 13.89 -2.23 -6.30
C ALA A 78 13.20 -2.84 -5.07
N LEU A 79 13.04 -4.16 -4.98
CA LEU A 79 12.56 -4.84 -3.77
C LEU A 79 13.58 -4.80 -2.62
N GLU A 80 14.85 -4.51 -2.89
CA GLU A 80 15.91 -4.38 -1.88
C GLU A 80 16.16 -2.92 -1.44
N ASP A 81 15.42 -1.96 -2.04
CA ASP A 81 15.60 -0.52 -1.82
C ASP A 81 15.34 -0.11 -0.36
N LEU A 82 16.05 0.89 0.15
CA LEU A 82 15.76 1.47 1.47
C LEU A 82 14.37 2.15 1.49
N SER A 83 13.91 2.63 0.33
CA SER A 83 12.61 3.27 0.19
C SER A 83 11.48 2.24 0.16
N TYR A 84 10.66 2.25 1.23
CA TYR A 84 9.38 1.55 1.24
C TYR A 84 8.53 1.87 0.01
N LYS A 85 8.53 3.12 -0.45
CA LYS A 85 7.73 3.55 -1.61
C LYS A 85 8.18 2.84 -2.89
N ASN A 86 9.49 2.67 -3.09
CA ASN A 86 10.04 1.97 -4.26
C ASN A 86 9.75 0.48 -4.17
N LYS A 87 10.00 -0.14 -3.01
CA LYS A 87 9.66 -1.55 -2.73
C LYS A 87 8.19 -1.85 -3.05
N ALA A 88 7.28 -1.06 -2.47
CA ALA A 88 5.85 -1.24 -2.62
C ALA A 88 5.39 -1.07 -4.07
N LEU A 89 5.91 -0.06 -4.79
CA LEU A 89 5.56 0.17 -6.19
C LEU A 89 6.09 -0.94 -7.09
N ALA A 90 7.34 -1.34 -6.89
CA ALA A 90 7.97 -2.39 -7.67
C ALA A 90 7.25 -3.72 -7.48
N TYR A 91 6.98 -4.10 -6.23
CA TYR A 91 6.26 -5.32 -5.91
C TYR A 91 4.87 -5.37 -6.56
N LYS A 92 4.09 -4.27 -6.48
CA LYS A 92 2.79 -4.19 -7.16
C LYS A 92 2.89 -4.43 -8.67
N LYS A 93 3.88 -3.81 -9.32
CA LYS A 93 4.06 -3.95 -10.77
C LYS A 93 4.55 -5.35 -11.16
N LEU A 94 5.40 -5.96 -10.34
CA LEU A 94 5.85 -7.35 -10.54
C LEU A 94 4.69 -8.34 -10.43
N VAL A 95 3.83 -8.22 -9.41
CA VAL A 95 2.65 -9.09 -9.26
C VAL A 95 1.65 -8.88 -10.41
N ALA A 96 1.43 -7.63 -10.83
CA ALA A 96 0.56 -7.35 -11.97
C ALA A 96 1.10 -7.95 -13.30
N TYR A 97 2.42 -8.07 -13.43
CA TYR A 97 3.08 -8.69 -14.58
C TYR A 97 3.06 -10.23 -14.50
N ASN A 98 3.35 -10.78 -13.33
CA ASN A 98 3.33 -12.21 -13.07
C ASN A 98 2.79 -12.51 -11.66
N PRO A 99 1.50 -12.86 -11.53
CA PRO A 99 0.89 -13.22 -10.25
C PRO A 99 1.55 -14.39 -9.53
N ASP A 100 2.25 -15.30 -10.22
CA ASP A 100 2.90 -16.47 -9.61
C ASP A 100 3.97 -16.12 -8.57
N ILE A 101 4.47 -14.88 -8.60
CA ILE A 101 5.36 -14.32 -7.56
C ILE A 101 4.72 -14.40 -6.17
N LEU A 102 3.39 -14.30 -6.09
CA LEU A 102 2.64 -14.43 -4.85
C LEU A 102 2.79 -15.82 -4.22
N ASN A 103 2.83 -16.89 -5.02
CA ASN A 103 2.94 -18.26 -4.50
C ASN A 103 4.25 -18.45 -3.72
N GLN A 104 5.34 -17.85 -4.19
CA GLN A 104 6.65 -17.91 -3.53
C GLN A 104 6.65 -17.18 -2.18
N ASP A 105 5.85 -16.11 -2.04
CA ASP A 105 5.80 -15.30 -0.82
C ASP A 105 4.94 -15.93 0.30
N MET A 106 3.93 -16.76 -0.01
CA MET A 106 3.15 -17.46 1.03
C MET A 106 3.99 -18.49 1.78
N GLU A 107 4.89 -19.18 1.07
CA GLU A 107 5.75 -20.21 1.66
C GLU A 107 6.78 -19.61 2.62
N HIS A 108 7.17 -18.36 2.38
CA HIS A 108 8.11 -17.62 3.20
C HIS A 108 7.35 -16.55 4.00
N ASN A 109 6.78 -16.94 5.14
CA ASN A 109 6.08 -16.02 6.05
C ASN A 109 6.99 -14.84 6.48
N THR A 110 6.99 -13.76 5.70
CA THR A 110 7.75 -12.54 5.98
C THR A 110 6.93 -11.61 6.87
N ASN A 111 6.54 -12.09 8.04
CA ASN A 111 5.99 -11.23 9.09
C ASN A 111 7.05 -10.17 9.41
N GLY A 112 6.88 -8.97 8.86
CA GLY A 112 7.79 -7.86 9.13
C GLY A 112 7.82 -7.56 10.62
N GLU A 113 9.00 -7.60 11.23
CA GLU A 113 9.15 -7.43 12.68
C GLU A 113 8.84 -6.00 13.15
N ASN A 114 8.94 -5.02 12.23
CA ASN A 114 8.67 -3.60 12.47
C ASN A 114 7.51 -3.05 11.60
N ASP A 115 7.04 -1.84 11.92
CA ASP A 115 5.88 -1.21 11.26
C ASP A 115 6.03 -1.09 9.74
N TYR A 116 7.24 -0.84 9.23
CA TYR A 116 7.49 -0.75 7.80
C TYR A 116 7.39 -2.12 7.12
N GLY A 117 7.90 -3.16 7.77
CA GLY A 117 7.76 -4.55 7.33
C GLY A 117 6.29 -4.97 7.33
N ARG A 118 5.53 -4.68 8.40
CA ARG A 118 4.08 -4.96 8.47
C ARG A 118 3.30 -4.20 7.41
N LYS A 119 3.66 -2.95 7.13
CA LYS A 119 3.03 -2.16 6.07
C LYS A 119 3.27 -2.74 4.67
N LEU A 120 4.44 -3.32 4.42
CA LEU A 120 4.70 -4.05 3.18
C LEU A 120 3.91 -5.36 3.16
N ASN A 121 3.86 -6.08 4.28
CA ASN A 121 3.09 -7.32 4.39
C ASN A 121 1.59 -7.08 4.11
N ILE A 122 0.98 -6.06 4.72
CA ILE A 122 -0.41 -5.66 4.45
C ILE A 122 -0.65 -5.43 2.95
N LEU A 123 0.31 -4.81 2.25
CA LEU A 123 0.23 -4.62 0.81
C LEU A 123 0.28 -5.95 0.05
N LYS A 124 1.15 -6.88 0.45
CA LYS A 124 1.19 -8.23 -0.11
C LYS A 124 -0.14 -8.97 0.09
N LEU A 125 -0.69 -8.94 1.31
CA LEU A 125 -2.00 -9.52 1.64
C LEU A 125 -3.13 -8.94 0.75
N GLY A 126 -3.11 -7.63 0.48
CA GLY A 126 -4.04 -7.04 -0.47
C GLY A 126 -3.91 -7.59 -1.89
N LEU A 127 -2.68 -7.89 -2.33
CA LEU A 127 -2.43 -8.49 -3.64
C LEU A 127 -2.82 -9.97 -3.70
N PHE A 128 -2.71 -10.72 -2.59
CA PHE A 128 -3.28 -12.07 -2.49
C PHE A 128 -4.80 -12.09 -2.61
N ILE A 129 -5.48 -11.06 -2.11
CA ILE A 129 -6.92 -10.91 -2.30
C ILE A 129 -7.25 -10.59 -3.76
N ASP A 130 -6.44 -9.74 -4.41
CA ASP A 130 -6.74 -9.26 -5.75
C ASP A 130 -6.35 -10.27 -6.85
N TYR A 131 -5.28 -11.05 -6.65
CA TYR A 131 -4.67 -11.93 -7.67
C TYR A 131 -4.41 -13.37 -7.22
N GLY A 132 -4.47 -13.67 -5.92
CA GLY A 132 -4.20 -15.01 -5.40
C GLY A 132 -5.29 -16.01 -5.76
N VAL A 133 -5.02 -17.29 -5.54
CA VAL A 133 -6.07 -18.33 -5.62
C VAL A 133 -7.00 -18.23 -4.42
N SER A 134 -8.23 -18.74 -4.54
CA SER A 134 -9.29 -18.57 -3.53
C SER A 134 -8.86 -18.92 -2.10
N LYS A 135 -8.02 -19.94 -1.91
CA LYS A 135 -7.53 -20.35 -0.58
C LYS A 135 -6.62 -19.28 0.03
N ASP A 136 -5.70 -18.73 -0.75
CA ASP A 136 -4.74 -17.74 -0.29
C ASP A 136 -5.42 -16.41 -0.01
N SER A 137 -6.43 -16.06 -0.81
CA SER A 137 -7.26 -14.87 -0.56
C SER A 137 -7.99 -14.96 0.79
N ILE A 138 -8.50 -16.15 1.18
CA ILE A 138 -9.14 -16.35 2.49
C ILE A 138 -8.12 -16.17 3.61
N MET A 139 -6.96 -16.83 3.52
CA MET A 139 -5.89 -16.70 4.51
C MET A 139 -5.41 -15.24 4.65
N ALA A 140 -5.33 -14.52 3.54
CA ALA A 140 -4.94 -13.12 3.54
C ALA A 140 -5.98 -12.21 4.20
N VAL A 141 -7.27 -12.49 3.99
CA VAL A 141 -8.36 -11.79 4.69
C VAL A 141 -8.29 -12.03 6.19
N ASP A 142 -8.11 -13.29 6.62
CA ASP A 142 -8.05 -13.63 8.05
C ASP A 142 -6.88 -12.91 8.74
N GLN A 143 -5.70 -12.92 8.12
CA GLN A 143 -4.52 -12.23 8.65
C GLN A 143 -4.69 -10.71 8.68
N LEU A 144 -5.34 -10.12 7.67
CA LEU A 144 -5.67 -8.68 7.69
C LEU A 144 -6.65 -8.33 8.81
N ILE A 145 -7.62 -9.19 9.09
CA ILE A 145 -8.57 -9.00 10.19
C ILE A 145 -7.83 -9.10 11.53
N GLU A 146 -6.91 -10.06 11.69
CA GLU A 146 -6.04 -10.16 12.87
C GLU A 146 -5.26 -8.86 13.11
N TYR A 147 -4.68 -8.27 12.06
CA TYR A 147 -3.96 -6.99 12.13
C TYR A 147 -4.81 -5.79 12.55
N THR A 148 -6.15 -5.90 12.58
CA THR A 148 -7.03 -4.84 13.11
C THR A 148 -7.22 -4.90 14.63
N SER A 149 -6.82 -6.00 15.26
CA SER A 149 -6.98 -6.25 16.70
C SER A 149 -6.09 -5.34 17.57
N SER A 150 -6.39 -5.31 18.87
CA SER A 150 -5.61 -4.55 19.87
C SER A 150 -4.20 -5.09 20.13
N SER A 151 -3.86 -6.27 19.59
CA SER A 151 -2.52 -6.87 19.66
C SER A 151 -1.46 -6.14 18.82
N PHE A 152 -1.89 -5.26 17.92
CA PHE A 152 -1.00 -4.53 17.01
C PHE A 152 -1.03 -3.03 17.28
N GLU A 153 0.07 -2.38 16.91
CA GLU A 153 0.17 -0.92 16.99
C GLU A 153 -0.79 -0.23 16.00
N PHE A 154 -1.11 1.04 16.29
CA PHE A 154 -2.22 1.73 15.64
C PHE A 154 -2.05 1.94 14.12
N LEU A 155 -0.83 2.08 13.59
CA LEU A 155 -0.56 2.21 12.16
C LEU A 155 -0.88 0.93 11.41
N THR A 156 -0.45 -0.23 11.92
CA THR A 156 -0.76 -1.57 11.40
C THR A 156 -2.28 -1.74 11.34
N ARG A 157 -2.97 -1.44 12.44
CA ARG A 157 -4.45 -1.48 12.51
C ARG A 157 -5.09 -0.57 11.46
N VAL A 158 -4.66 0.69 11.36
CA VAL A 158 -5.21 1.65 10.38
C VAL A 158 -4.95 1.20 8.94
N ASN A 159 -3.77 0.69 8.65
CA ASN A 159 -3.42 0.22 7.31
C ASN A 159 -4.29 -0.99 6.91
N ALA A 160 -4.48 -1.95 7.81
CA ALA A 160 -5.36 -3.10 7.58
C ALA A 160 -6.83 -2.70 7.43
N ILE A 161 -7.34 -1.82 8.31
CA ILE A 161 -8.71 -1.28 8.23
C ILE A 161 -8.95 -0.61 6.88
N ASN A 162 -8.03 0.25 6.43
CA ASN A 162 -8.17 0.95 5.15
C ASN A 162 -8.17 -0.02 3.97
N LEU A 163 -7.37 -1.08 4.03
CA LEU A 163 -7.28 -2.08 2.98
C LEU A 163 -8.57 -2.91 2.88
N LEU A 164 -9.06 -3.43 4.00
CA LEU A 164 -10.33 -4.16 4.09
C LEU A 164 -11.50 -3.30 3.62
N LYS A 165 -11.53 -2.03 4.07
CA LYS A 165 -12.51 -1.03 3.62
C LYS A 165 -12.49 -0.82 2.12
N SER A 166 -11.32 -0.67 1.51
CA SER A 166 -11.21 -0.45 0.06
C SER A 166 -11.73 -1.62 -0.79
N ARG A 167 -11.87 -2.81 -0.19
CA ARG A 167 -12.40 -4.03 -0.81
C ARG A 167 -13.80 -4.39 -0.33
N ASN A 168 -14.41 -3.56 0.52
CA ASN A 168 -15.70 -3.82 1.16
C ASN A 168 -15.75 -5.18 1.88
N ILE A 169 -14.63 -5.59 2.49
CA ILE A 169 -14.52 -6.86 3.22
C ILE A 169 -14.77 -6.60 4.70
N TYR A 170 -15.66 -7.39 5.31
CA TYR A 170 -15.95 -7.34 6.73
C TYR A 170 -16.53 -8.67 7.25
N ASN A 171 -16.38 -8.91 8.55
CA ASN A 171 -17.04 -9.97 9.31
C ASN A 171 -17.25 -9.53 10.77
N GLU A 172 -17.85 -10.38 11.60
CA GLU A 172 -18.13 -10.08 13.01
C GLU A 172 -16.84 -9.75 13.80
N ILE A 173 -15.72 -10.42 13.52
CA ILE A 173 -14.43 -10.18 14.18
C ILE A 173 -13.92 -8.77 13.86
N LEU A 174 -13.93 -8.38 12.58
CA LEU A 174 -13.54 -7.04 12.16
C LEU A 174 -14.43 -5.97 12.81
N VAL A 175 -15.74 -6.17 12.84
CA VAL A 175 -16.67 -5.23 13.48
C VAL A 175 -16.35 -5.07 14.96
N ASN A 176 -16.06 -6.17 15.67
CA ASN A 176 -15.62 -6.11 17.07
C ASN A 176 -14.28 -5.38 17.25
N ASN A 177 -13.31 -5.59 16.35
CA ASN A 177 -12.03 -4.89 16.37
C ASN A 177 -12.18 -3.39 16.07
N LEU A 178 -13.11 -3.01 15.20
CA LEU A 178 -13.45 -1.62 14.94
C LEU A 178 -14.14 -0.96 16.14
N LEU A 179 -15.03 -1.69 16.83
CA LEU A 179 -15.68 -1.21 18.06
C LEU A 179 -14.64 -0.97 19.18
N ASP A 180 -13.66 -1.85 19.32
CA ASP A 180 -12.51 -1.60 20.21
C ASP A 180 -11.73 -0.34 19.77
N ALA A 181 -11.46 -0.22 18.47
CA ALA A 181 -10.68 0.88 17.92
C ALA A 181 -11.34 2.26 18.12
N ILE A 182 -12.67 2.37 18.09
CA ILE A 182 -13.36 3.65 18.33
C ILE A 182 -13.27 4.12 19.79
N TYR A 183 -13.08 3.20 20.73
CA TYR A 183 -12.85 3.51 22.14
C TYR A 183 -11.40 3.93 22.43
N ASN A 184 -10.49 3.74 21.47
CA ASN A 184 -9.10 4.13 21.62
C ASN A 184 -8.95 5.67 21.59
N PRO A 185 -8.19 6.28 22.54
CA PRO A 185 -8.01 7.73 22.57
C PRO A 185 -7.21 8.27 21.38
N ASN A 186 -6.45 7.42 20.67
CA ASN A 186 -5.70 7.82 19.49
C ASN A 186 -6.63 8.10 18.30
N LYS A 187 -6.85 9.39 18.04
CA LYS A 187 -7.69 9.87 16.93
C LYS A 187 -7.23 9.42 15.54
N ARG A 188 -5.97 9.00 15.38
CA ARG A 188 -5.47 8.45 14.10
C ARG A 188 -6.02 7.05 13.84
N LEU A 189 -6.45 6.33 14.88
CA LEU A 189 -7.09 5.02 14.81
C LEU A 189 -8.61 5.13 14.92
N SER A 190 -9.10 5.83 15.94
CA SER A 190 -10.55 5.87 16.21
C SER A 190 -11.35 6.59 15.13
N LYS A 191 -10.79 7.61 14.46
CA LYS A 191 -11.49 8.29 13.34
C LYS A 191 -11.68 7.38 12.11
N PRO A 192 -10.64 6.72 11.54
CA PRO A 192 -10.83 5.75 10.46
C PRO A 192 -11.80 4.63 10.83
N ALA A 193 -11.68 4.08 12.05
CA ALA A 193 -12.56 3.01 12.51
C ALA A 193 -14.02 3.45 12.58
N LYS A 194 -14.30 4.61 13.21
CA LYS A 194 -15.66 5.18 13.29
C LYS A 194 -16.23 5.45 11.90
N LYS A 195 -15.42 5.98 10.98
CA LYS A 195 -15.85 6.22 9.59
C LYS A 195 -16.25 4.91 8.90
N TYR A 196 -15.47 3.84 9.06
CA TYR A 196 -15.80 2.57 8.43
C TYR A 196 -17.02 1.90 9.07
N LEU A 197 -17.13 1.91 10.40
CA LEU A 197 -18.33 1.41 11.09
C LEU A 197 -19.61 2.11 10.63
N LYS A 198 -19.60 3.44 10.46
CA LYS A 198 -20.75 4.17 9.92
C LYS A 198 -21.15 3.73 8.52
N GLU A 199 -20.17 3.41 7.67
CA GLU A 199 -20.43 2.89 6.33
C GLU A 199 -21.02 1.48 6.41
N LEU A 200 -20.50 0.63 7.30
CA LEU A 200 -20.97 -0.73 7.52
C LEU A 200 -22.33 -0.83 8.23
N TYR A 201 -22.71 0.17 9.04
CA TYR A 201 -23.98 0.20 9.80
C TYR A 201 -25.23 0.15 8.90
N LYS A 202 -25.06 0.35 7.58
CA LYS A 202 -26.12 0.19 6.60
C LYS A 202 -26.53 -1.27 6.39
N ASN A 203 -25.67 -2.22 6.75
CA ASN A 203 -25.94 -3.65 6.60
C ASN A 203 -26.60 -4.22 7.87
N GLU A 204 -27.65 -5.03 7.70
CA GLU A 204 -28.47 -5.56 8.81
C GLU A 204 -27.69 -6.49 9.75
N ASP A 205 -26.78 -7.28 9.22
CA ASP A 205 -25.88 -8.14 9.99
C ASP A 205 -24.96 -7.32 10.91
N VAL A 206 -24.42 -6.21 10.41
CA VAL A 206 -23.57 -5.31 11.19
C VAL A 206 -24.37 -4.62 12.30
N LYS A 207 -25.61 -4.19 12.01
CA LYS A 207 -26.52 -3.65 13.05
C LYS A 207 -26.73 -4.67 14.15
N PHE A 208 -27.06 -5.91 13.78
CA PHE A 208 -27.26 -7.01 14.72
C PHE A 208 -26.02 -7.24 15.61
N TRP A 209 -24.81 -7.27 15.04
CA TRP A 209 -23.58 -7.43 15.82
C TRP A 209 -23.31 -6.27 16.78
N ILE A 210 -23.60 -5.03 16.37
CA ILE A 210 -23.43 -3.83 17.22
C ILE A 210 -24.48 -3.78 18.34
N ASP A 211 -25.73 -4.16 18.06
CA ASP A 211 -26.79 -4.16 19.05
C ASP A 211 -26.58 -5.29 20.09
N LYS A 212 -26.04 -6.45 19.68
CA LYS A 212 -25.59 -7.49 20.61
C LYS A 212 -24.52 -6.98 21.60
N LYS A 213 -23.67 -6.06 21.15
CA LYS A 213 -22.64 -5.40 21.96
C LYS A 213 -23.20 -4.38 22.95
N GLN A 214 -24.38 -3.80 22.72
CA GLN A 214 -25.05 -2.91 23.69
C GLN A 214 -25.56 -3.66 24.92
N GLY A 215 -25.68 -4.99 24.87
CA GLY A 215 -25.95 -5.83 26.03
C GLY A 215 -24.75 -6.04 26.96
N TRP A 216 -23.59 -5.44 26.66
CA TRP A 216 -22.41 -5.48 27.52
C TRP A 216 -22.43 -4.31 28.52
N GLU A 217 -21.68 -4.40 29.61
CA GLU A 217 -21.47 -3.30 30.54
C GLU A 217 -20.66 -2.18 29.87
N LEU A 218 -21.35 -1.28 29.17
CA LEU A 218 -20.78 -0.10 28.53
C LEU A 218 -20.97 1.12 29.43
N SER A 219 -19.96 1.97 29.46
CA SER A 219 -20.07 3.30 30.08
C SER A 219 -20.89 4.26 29.21
N ASP A 220 -21.49 5.29 29.83
CA ASP A 220 -22.36 6.26 29.16
C ASP A 220 -21.73 6.89 27.91
N TRP A 221 -20.43 7.19 27.94
CA TRP A 221 -19.73 7.78 26.80
C TRP A 221 -19.55 6.80 25.64
N GLN A 222 -19.44 5.50 25.93
CA GLN A 222 -19.40 4.45 24.89
C GLN A 222 -20.77 4.28 24.25
N ILE A 223 -21.84 4.29 25.05
CA ILE A 223 -23.23 4.27 24.55
C ILE A 223 -23.48 5.47 23.62
N THR A 224 -23.07 6.67 24.05
CA THR A 224 -23.15 7.89 23.25
C THR A 224 -22.41 7.72 21.91
N LEU A 225 -21.21 7.14 21.93
CA LEU A 225 -20.42 6.90 20.72
C LEU A 225 -21.07 5.90 19.75
N LEU A 226 -21.79 4.90 20.28
CA LEU A 226 -22.54 3.93 19.48
C LEU A 226 -23.81 4.54 18.87
N GLN A 227 -24.52 5.37 19.62
CA GLN A 227 -25.66 6.12 19.09
C GLN A 227 -25.24 7.03 17.92
N ASP A 228 -24.05 7.60 18.02
CA ASP A 228 -23.39 8.40 16.98
C ASP A 228 -23.10 7.63 15.68
N LEU A 229 -23.18 6.29 15.67
CA LEU A 229 -23.00 5.46 14.47
C LEU A 229 -24.29 5.33 13.64
N LYS A 230 -25.45 5.53 14.28
CA LYS A 230 -26.77 5.54 13.63
C LYS A 230 -26.92 6.77 12.74
#